data_AF-A0A7W0K960-F1
#
_entry.id   AF-A0A7W0K960-F1
#
_cell.length_a   1.000
_cell.length_b   1.000
_cell.length_c   1.000
_cell.angle_alpha   90.00
_cell.angle_beta   90.00
_cell.angle_gamma   90.00
#
_symmetry.space_group_name_H-M   'P 1'
#
loop_
_entity.id
_entity.type
_entity.pdbx_description
1 polymer ?
#
loop_
_entity_poly.entity_id
_entity_poly.type
_entity_poly.pdbx_seq_one_letter_code
_entity_poly.pdbx_strand_id
1 'polypeptide(L)'
;MVRAQATAKYVRTSAQKAGLVLDLIRGKDINRALSALQFSKKAVARDVAKVLRSAVANAQQQDGFGGDVERLFISKCHADNGPSMKRVRPAPMGRAFRIIKRTTHLTVEVTERAQVIRAVGTEAGGAGAPARRTTVKKTGATKAAARKTGAKKTKKASSAAVNAPAGKE
;
A
#
# COMPACT_ATOMS: atom_id res chain seq x y z
N MET A 1 -16.44 10.64 24.36
CA MET A 1 -15.98 10.65 22.95
C MET A 1 -16.68 9.53 22.22
N VAL A 2 -17.40 9.87 21.16
CA VAL A 2 -18.07 8.87 20.33
C VAL A 2 -17.03 8.14 19.48
N ARG A 3 -17.12 6.81 19.47
CA ARG A 3 -16.35 5.94 18.59
C ARG A 3 -17.32 5.03 17.85
N ALA A 4 -17.10 4.86 16.56
CA ALA A 4 -17.87 3.93 15.75
C ALA A 4 -16.93 3.16 14.82
N GLN A 5 -17.33 1.94 14.50
CA GLN A 5 -16.58 1.09 13.59
C GLN A 5 -17.51 0.50 12.54
N ALA A 6 -16.95 0.20 11.37
CA ALA A 6 -17.60 -0.59 10.35
C ALA A 6 -16.61 -1.61 9.78
N THR A 7 -17.13 -2.80 9.49
CA THR A 7 -16.34 -3.90 8.93
C THR A 7 -17.02 -4.48 7.70
N ALA A 8 -16.32 -4.53 6.57
CA ALA A 8 -16.73 -5.33 5.41
C ALA A 8 -15.99 -6.66 5.42
N LYS A 9 -16.74 -7.77 5.45
CA LYS A 9 -16.17 -9.12 5.48
C LYS A 9 -16.17 -9.77 4.10
N TYR A 10 -15.17 -10.64 3.87
CA TYR A 10 -15.04 -11.46 2.66
C TYR A 10 -14.91 -10.67 1.35
N VAL A 11 -14.31 -9.48 1.41
CA VAL A 11 -14.03 -8.65 0.23
C VAL A 11 -13.05 -9.39 -0.69
N ARG A 12 -13.33 -9.43 -1.99
CA ARG A 12 -12.54 -10.17 -3.01
C ARG A 12 -11.29 -9.41 -3.44
N THR A 13 -10.42 -9.11 -2.48
CA THR A 13 -9.17 -8.38 -2.65
C THR A 13 -8.06 -9.03 -1.79
N SER A 14 -6.79 -8.65 -2.01
CA SER A 14 -5.67 -9.03 -1.15
C SER A 14 -5.37 -7.95 -0.12
N ALA A 15 -5.02 -8.34 1.11
CA ALA A 15 -4.81 -7.41 2.24
C ALA A 15 -3.79 -6.33 1.90
N GLN A 16 -2.72 -6.68 1.21
CA GLN A 16 -1.69 -5.73 0.78
C GLN A 16 -2.24 -4.63 -0.14
N LYS A 17 -3.11 -4.98 -1.10
CA LYS A 17 -3.70 -3.98 -2.02
C LYS A 17 -4.68 -3.06 -1.31
N ALA A 18 -5.40 -3.58 -0.32
CA ALA A 18 -6.29 -2.78 0.52
C ALA A 18 -5.50 -1.89 1.49
N GLY A 19 -4.45 -2.42 2.11
CA GLY A 19 -3.56 -1.69 3.02
C GLY A 19 -3.00 -0.43 2.40
N LEU A 20 -2.50 -0.50 1.15
CA LEU A 20 -2.02 0.67 0.41
C LEU A 20 -3.06 1.79 0.29
N VAL A 21 -4.35 1.48 0.24
CA VAL A 21 -5.43 2.48 0.18
C VAL A 21 -5.79 2.97 1.58
N LEU A 22 -5.81 2.08 2.58
CA LEU A 22 -6.08 2.45 3.98
C LEU A 22 -4.99 3.35 4.55
N ASP A 23 -3.73 3.14 4.16
CA ASP A 23 -2.60 3.97 4.57
C ASP A 23 -2.72 5.40 4.04
N LEU A 24 -3.37 5.61 2.89
CA LEU A 24 -3.63 6.95 2.35
C LEU A 24 -4.63 7.76 3.18
N ILE A 25 -5.54 7.09 3.90
CA ILE A 25 -6.63 7.76 4.64
C ILE A 25 -6.43 7.77 6.17
N ARG A 26 -5.42 7.03 6.66
CA ARG A 26 -5.14 6.92 8.10
C ARG A 26 -4.89 8.30 8.72
N GLY A 27 -5.60 8.61 9.80
CA GLY A 27 -5.46 9.86 10.55
C GLY A 27 -6.04 11.11 9.88
N LYS A 28 -6.67 10.99 8.71
CA LYS A 28 -7.32 12.11 8.02
C LYS A 28 -8.75 12.32 8.51
N ASP A 29 -9.24 13.53 8.31
CA ASP A 29 -10.65 13.88 8.49
C ASP A 29 -11.52 13.21 7.42
N ILE A 30 -12.81 13.00 7.73
CA ILE A 30 -13.74 12.23 6.89
C ILE A 30 -13.81 12.79 5.46
N ASN A 31 -13.98 14.10 5.32
CA ASN A 31 -14.11 14.73 4.00
C ASN A 31 -12.85 14.58 3.15
N ARG A 32 -11.67 14.80 3.75
CA ARG A 32 -10.39 14.63 3.07
C ARG A 32 -10.16 13.17 2.67
N ALA A 33 -10.56 12.23 3.51
CA ALA A 33 -10.49 10.80 3.20
C ALA A 33 -11.43 10.43 2.05
N LEU A 34 -12.68 10.91 2.04
CA LEU A 34 -13.65 10.64 0.97
C LEU A 34 -13.18 11.19 -0.38
N SER A 35 -12.65 12.41 -0.42
CA SER A 35 -12.06 12.97 -1.66
C SER A 35 -10.85 12.14 -2.13
N ALA A 36 -9.96 11.75 -1.22
CA ALA A 36 -8.81 10.92 -1.58
C ALA A 36 -9.22 9.55 -2.15
N LEU A 37 -10.28 8.94 -1.60
CA LEU A 37 -10.82 7.67 -2.10
C LEU A 37 -11.52 7.81 -3.44
N GLN A 38 -12.25 8.90 -3.67
CA GLN A 38 -12.97 9.16 -4.92
C GLN A 38 -12.03 9.26 -6.13
N PHE A 39 -10.88 9.92 -5.96
CA PHE A 39 -9.89 10.12 -7.04
C PHE A 39 -8.77 9.07 -7.05
N SER A 40 -8.85 8.05 -6.19
CA SER A 40 -7.87 6.97 -6.17
C SER A 40 -8.02 6.07 -7.40
N LYS A 41 -6.90 5.76 -8.06
CA LYS A 41 -6.85 4.86 -9.21
C LYS A 41 -7.06 3.38 -8.83
N LYS A 42 -7.04 3.05 -7.54
CA LYS A 42 -7.14 1.65 -7.06
C LYS A 42 -8.61 1.23 -6.98
N ALA A 43 -8.97 0.09 -7.58
CA ALA A 43 -10.34 -0.43 -7.54
C ALA A 43 -10.90 -0.62 -6.11
N VAL A 44 -10.02 -1.02 -5.18
CA VAL A 44 -10.35 -1.24 -3.76
C VAL A 44 -10.88 0.01 -3.06
N ALA A 45 -10.57 1.20 -3.57
CA ALA A 45 -11.03 2.46 -2.99
C ALA A 45 -12.56 2.56 -2.95
N ARG A 46 -13.26 1.93 -3.90
CA ARG A 46 -14.73 1.88 -3.92
C ARG A 46 -15.29 1.12 -2.73
N ASP A 47 -14.67 -0.01 -2.37
CA ASP A 47 -15.10 -0.82 -1.23
C ASP A 47 -14.78 -0.12 0.09
N VAL A 48 -13.58 0.48 0.21
CA VAL A 48 -13.19 1.26 1.39
C VAL A 48 -14.10 2.47 1.59
N ALA A 49 -14.48 3.17 0.52
CA ALA A 49 -15.40 4.30 0.61
C ALA A 49 -16.78 3.90 1.14
N LYS A 50 -17.30 2.72 0.77
CA LYS A 50 -18.54 2.18 1.32
C LYS A 50 -18.42 1.91 2.83
N VAL A 51 -17.32 1.30 3.25
CA VAL A 51 -17.06 1.02 4.68
C VAL A 51 -16.94 2.32 5.48
N LEU A 52 -16.24 3.31 4.95
CA LEU A 52 -16.10 4.61 5.62
C LEU A 52 -17.45 5.32 5.77
N ARG A 53 -18.29 5.32 4.72
CA ARG A 53 -19.66 5.88 4.80
C ARG A 53 -20.51 5.16 5.85
N SER A 54 -20.40 3.84 5.92
CA SER A 54 -21.09 3.05 6.95
C SER A 54 -20.57 3.38 8.36
N ALA A 55 -19.27 3.58 8.55
CA ALA A 55 -18.71 3.96 9.86
C ALA A 55 -19.23 5.34 10.31
N VAL A 56 -19.34 6.30 9.39
CA VAL A 56 -19.91 7.63 9.66
C VAL A 56 -21.39 7.53 10.03
N ALA A 57 -22.18 6.74 9.29
CA ALA A 57 -23.59 6.52 9.62
C ALA A 57 -23.76 5.87 11.00
N ASN A 58 -22.91 4.90 11.34
CA ASN A 58 -22.90 4.29 12.68
C ASN A 58 -22.54 5.31 13.78
N ALA A 59 -21.64 6.25 13.50
CA ALA A 59 -21.30 7.31 14.45
C ALA A 59 -22.46 8.29 14.64
N GLN A 60 -23.18 8.64 13.57
CA GLN A 60 -24.34 9.53 13.62
C GLN A 60 -25.50 8.95 14.43
N GLN A 61 -25.70 7.64 14.38
CA GLN A 61 -26.77 6.96 15.09
C GLN A 61 -26.46 6.74 16.59
N GLN A 62 -25.22 6.98 17.03
CA GLN A 62 -24.82 6.68 18.40
C GLN A 62 -25.28 7.75 19.39
N ASP A 63 -25.81 7.31 20.53
CA ASP A 63 -26.25 8.20 21.61
C ASP A 63 -25.08 9.05 22.14
N GLY A 64 -25.29 10.37 22.18
CA GLY A 64 -24.28 11.35 22.62
C GLY A 64 -23.40 11.93 21.51
N PHE A 65 -23.73 11.70 20.23
CA PHE A 65 -23.07 12.37 19.12
C PHE A 65 -23.53 13.83 18.97
N GLY A 66 -22.58 14.78 18.97
CA GLY A 66 -22.84 16.22 18.87
C GLY A 66 -23.31 16.72 17.50
N GLY A 67 -23.63 15.81 16.56
CA GLY A 67 -24.18 16.12 15.24
C GLY A 67 -23.17 16.60 14.19
N ASP A 68 -21.94 16.92 14.57
CA ASP A 68 -20.95 17.51 13.67
C ASP A 68 -20.03 16.46 13.03
N VAL A 69 -20.25 16.22 11.73
CA VAL A 69 -19.49 15.24 10.94
C VAL A 69 -18.04 15.67 10.70
N GLU A 70 -17.76 16.98 10.70
CA GLU A 70 -16.42 17.52 10.45
C GLU A 70 -15.44 17.20 11.59
N ARG A 71 -15.96 16.89 12.78
CA ARG A 71 -15.16 16.53 13.95
C ARG A 71 -14.72 15.08 13.96
N LEU A 72 -15.30 14.25 13.08
CA LEU A 72 -14.89 12.86 12.95
C LEU A 72 -13.58 12.77 12.18
N PHE A 73 -12.71 11.88 12.66
CA PHE A 73 -11.50 11.50 11.96
C PHE A 73 -11.30 9.99 12.04
N ILE A 74 -10.50 9.46 11.13
CA ILE A 74 -10.20 8.02 11.08
C ILE A 74 -9.12 7.72 12.12
N SER A 75 -9.48 7.04 13.20
CA SER A 75 -8.55 6.67 14.29
C SER A 75 -7.72 5.45 13.91
N LYS A 76 -8.39 4.39 13.47
CA LYS A 76 -7.76 3.12 13.08
C LYS A 76 -8.38 2.62 11.79
N CYS A 77 -7.53 2.10 10.92
CA CYS A 77 -7.94 1.42 9.71
C CYS A 77 -6.97 0.28 9.43
N HIS A 78 -7.49 -0.91 9.16
CA HIS A 78 -6.67 -2.08 8.87
C HIS A 78 -7.40 -3.05 7.94
N ALA A 79 -6.61 -3.88 7.25
CA ALA A 79 -7.09 -4.90 6.35
C ALA A 79 -6.53 -6.26 6.79
N ASP A 80 -7.39 -7.10 7.31
CA ASP A 80 -7.03 -8.44 7.76
C ASP A 80 -7.15 -9.44 6.61
N ASN A 81 -6.31 -10.47 6.65
CA ASN A 81 -6.43 -11.60 5.73
C ASN A 81 -7.67 -12.41 6.07
N GLY A 82 -8.49 -12.67 5.06
CA GLY A 82 -9.61 -13.59 5.13
C GLY A 82 -9.27 -14.98 4.61
N PRO A 83 -10.27 -15.90 4.56
CA PRO A 83 -10.07 -17.23 4.03
C PRO A 83 -9.63 -17.18 2.56
N SER A 84 -8.67 -18.05 2.24
CA SER A 84 -8.05 -18.12 0.92
C SER A 84 -8.47 -19.38 0.19
N MET A 85 -9.00 -19.22 -1.03
CA MET A 85 -9.43 -20.35 -1.85
C MET A 85 -8.27 -20.87 -2.70
N LYS A 86 -8.01 -22.17 -2.63
CA LYS A 86 -6.98 -22.85 -3.43
C LYS A 86 -7.56 -23.24 -4.80
N ARG A 87 -6.82 -22.96 -5.87
CA ARG A 87 -7.12 -23.38 -7.25
C ARG A 87 -5.86 -23.95 -7.87
N VAL A 88 -6.01 -24.86 -8.83
CA VAL A 88 -4.89 -25.43 -9.58
C VAL A 88 -4.89 -24.81 -10.98
N ARG A 89 -3.71 -24.44 -11.47
CA ARG A 89 -3.48 -24.05 -12.86
C ARG A 89 -2.54 -25.07 -13.49
N PRO A 90 -2.91 -25.66 -14.64
CA PRO A 90 -2.01 -26.56 -15.36
C PRO A 90 -0.75 -25.82 -15.82
N ALA A 91 0.39 -26.49 -15.74
CA ALA A 91 1.69 -25.98 -16.15
C ALA A 91 2.43 -27.02 -17.03
N PRO A 92 3.47 -26.62 -17.79
CA PRO A 92 4.18 -27.54 -18.69
C PRO A 92 4.80 -28.74 -17.97
N MET A 93 4.99 -29.84 -18.71
CA MET A 93 5.61 -31.09 -18.23
C MET A 93 4.85 -31.75 -17.06
N GLY A 94 3.50 -31.81 -17.14
CA GLY A 94 2.66 -32.45 -16.12
C GLY A 94 2.66 -31.76 -14.76
N ARG A 95 3.20 -30.53 -14.66
CA ARG A 95 3.28 -29.79 -13.40
C ARG A 95 1.94 -29.11 -13.07
N ALA A 96 1.67 -28.95 -11.78
CA ALA A 96 0.48 -28.27 -11.27
C ALA A 96 0.88 -27.07 -10.40
N PHE A 97 0.57 -25.84 -10.85
CA PHE A 97 0.80 -24.63 -10.07
C PHE A 97 -0.42 -24.28 -9.23
N ARG A 98 -0.18 -23.82 -7.99
CA ARG A 98 -1.24 -23.39 -7.08
C ARG A 98 -1.51 -21.90 -7.24
N ILE A 99 -2.78 -21.55 -7.47
CA ILE A 99 -3.28 -20.17 -7.42
C ILE A 99 -4.12 -19.99 -6.17
N ILE A 100 -3.84 -18.92 -5.43
CA ILE A 100 -4.57 -18.58 -4.22
C ILE A 100 -5.47 -17.37 -4.51
N LYS A 101 -6.78 -17.56 -4.47
CA LYS A 101 -7.76 -16.46 -4.54
C LYS A 101 -8.03 -15.98 -3.11
N ARG A 102 -7.38 -14.87 -2.75
CA ARG A 102 -7.44 -14.27 -1.42
C ARG A 102 -8.74 -13.50 -1.20
N THR A 103 -9.16 -13.43 0.05
CA THR A 103 -10.19 -12.50 0.52
C THR A 103 -9.65 -11.69 1.70
N THR A 104 -10.32 -10.60 2.02
CA THR A 104 -9.94 -9.70 3.12
C THR A 104 -11.13 -9.25 3.93
N HIS A 105 -10.87 -8.92 5.19
CA HIS A 105 -11.79 -8.17 6.03
C HIS A 105 -11.25 -6.75 6.18
N LEU A 106 -12.08 -5.74 5.88
CA LEU A 106 -11.71 -4.34 5.97
C LEU A 106 -12.40 -3.74 7.19
N THR A 107 -11.63 -3.15 8.09
CA THR A 107 -12.16 -2.50 9.29
C THR A 107 -11.73 -1.04 9.33
N VAL A 108 -12.69 -0.14 9.54
CA VAL A 108 -12.46 1.30 9.69
C VAL A 108 -13.15 1.75 10.98
N GLU A 109 -12.38 2.43 11.83
CA GLU A 109 -12.83 3.05 13.08
C GLU A 109 -12.75 4.57 12.93
N VAL A 110 -13.83 5.24 13.30
CA VAL A 110 -13.95 6.70 13.34
C VAL A 110 -14.15 7.13 14.78
N THR A 111 -13.51 8.23 15.16
CA THR A 111 -13.63 8.82 16.50
C THR A 111 -13.87 10.30 16.38
N GLU A 112 -14.66 10.82 17.31
CA GLU A 112 -14.87 12.26 17.46
C GLU A 112 -13.67 12.92 18.14
N ARG A 113 -13.17 14.01 17.56
CA ARG A 113 -12.09 14.82 18.13
C ARG A 113 -12.65 15.79 19.16
N ALA A 114 -12.03 15.90 20.33
CA ALA A 114 -12.37 16.97 21.28
C ALA A 114 -11.90 18.32 20.71
N GLN A 115 -12.71 19.36 20.89
CA GLN A 115 -12.32 20.71 20.51
C GLN A 115 -11.10 21.13 21.34
N VAL A 116 -9.96 21.27 20.66
CA VAL A 116 -8.89 22.14 21.14
C VAL A 116 -9.20 23.49 20.51
N ILE A 117 -9.80 24.40 21.29
CA ILE A 117 -9.96 25.79 20.88
C ILE A 117 -8.53 26.37 20.77
N ARG A 118 -7.93 26.24 19.59
CA ARG A 118 -6.76 27.02 19.23
C ARG A 118 -7.27 28.38 18.81
N ALA A 119 -6.84 29.41 19.52
CA ALA A 119 -7.07 30.80 19.15
C ALA A 119 -6.72 30.98 17.66
N VAL A 120 -7.66 31.55 16.93
CA VAL A 120 -7.68 31.69 15.47
C VAL A 120 -6.46 32.51 15.02
N GLY A 121 -5.59 31.87 14.24
CA GLY A 121 -4.67 32.55 13.33
C GLY A 121 -5.22 32.39 11.91
N THR A 122 -5.54 33.52 11.27
CA THR A 122 -6.02 33.64 9.89
C THR A 122 -5.04 33.04 8.90
N GLU A 123 -5.44 32.00 8.16
CA GLU A 123 -4.75 31.58 6.94
C GLU A 123 -5.81 31.38 5.85
N ALA A 124 -5.81 32.34 4.93
CA ALA A 124 -6.67 32.44 3.77
C ALA A 124 -6.40 31.29 2.77
N GLY A 125 -7.44 30.93 2.03
CA GLY A 125 -7.34 29.99 0.93
C GLY A 125 -6.42 30.46 -0.20
N GLY A 126 -5.76 29.47 -0.81
CA GLY A 126 -5.55 29.37 -2.26
C GLY A 126 -4.95 30.57 -2.99
N ALA A 127 -3.63 30.55 -3.17
CA ALA A 127 -3.00 31.07 -4.38
C ALA A 127 -1.92 30.07 -4.84
N GLY A 128 -2.13 29.46 -6.00
CA GLY A 128 -1.08 28.72 -6.69
C GLY A 128 0.03 29.67 -7.13
N ALA A 129 1.26 29.37 -6.75
CA ALA A 129 2.44 30.01 -7.33
C ALA A 129 2.95 29.17 -8.51
N PRO A 130 3.07 29.73 -9.73
CA PRO A 130 3.67 29.05 -10.86
C PRO A 130 5.20 29.12 -10.83
N ALA A 131 5.81 28.04 -11.33
CA ALA A 131 7.12 27.95 -11.98
C ALA A 131 8.37 28.62 -11.35
N ARG A 132 9.37 27.78 -11.04
CA ARG A 132 10.74 28.08 -11.48
C ARG A 132 11.44 26.83 -12.02
N ARG A 133 11.51 26.80 -13.35
CA ARG A 133 12.41 25.97 -14.16
C ARG A 133 13.85 26.42 -13.89
N THR A 134 14.68 25.58 -13.30
CA THR A 134 16.14 25.71 -13.40
C THR A 134 16.65 24.56 -14.27
N THR A 135 16.83 24.89 -15.54
CA THR A 135 17.58 24.08 -16.51
C THR A 135 19.00 23.88 -15.98
N VAL A 136 19.34 22.67 -15.55
CA VAL A 136 20.75 22.29 -15.42
C VAL A 136 21.30 22.12 -16.83
N LYS A 137 22.26 22.98 -17.12
CA LYS A 137 22.96 23.16 -18.38
C LYS A 137 23.70 21.89 -18.77
N LYS A 138 23.37 21.40 -19.95
CA LYS A 138 24.10 20.41 -20.74
C LYS A 138 25.52 20.93 -21.00
N THR A 139 26.55 20.33 -20.42
CA THR A 139 27.93 20.46 -20.93
C THR A 139 28.14 19.39 -21.98
N GLY A 140 28.50 19.86 -23.18
CA GLY A 140 28.72 19.05 -24.37
C GLY A 140 30.00 18.22 -24.28
N ALA A 141 30.01 17.20 -25.12
CA ALA A 141 31.05 16.22 -25.37
C ALA A 141 32.43 16.83 -25.72
N THR A 142 33.51 16.12 -25.42
CA THR A 142 34.34 15.38 -26.41
C THR A 142 35.68 14.92 -25.80
N LYS A 143 35.92 13.60 -25.78
CA LYS A 143 37.08 12.98 -26.46
C LYS A 143 36.98 11.45 -26.38
N ALA A 144 37.19 10.84 -27.53
CA ALA A 144 37.21 9.41 -27.77
C ALA A 144 38.47 8.75 -27.20
N ALA A 145 38.36 7.48 -26.80
CA ALA A 145 39.42 6.48 -26.99
C ALA A 145 38.82 5.07 -26.97
N ALA A 146 39.28 4.25 -27.90
CA ALA A 146 38.72 2.97 -28.30
C ALA A 146 39.15 1.78 -27.42
N ARG A 147 38.21 0.84 -27.24
CA ARG A 147 38.29 -0.63 -27.42
C ARG A 147 39.66 -1.33 -27.20
N LYS A 148 39.68 -2.35 -26.32
CA LYS A 148 40.35 -3.67 -26.44
C LYS A 148 39.89 -4.55 -25.25
N THR A 149 39.03 -5.55 -25.46
CA THR A 149 39.34 -7.00 -25.54
C THR A 149 40.22 -7.54 -24.41
N GLY A 150 39.73 -8.56 -23.69
CA GLY A 150 40.56 -9.35 -22.78
C GLY A 150 39.80 -10.42 -22.01
N ALA A 151 39.41 -11.51 -22.67
CA ALA A 151 39.10 -12.75 -21.99
C ALA A 151 40.39 -13.49 -21.61
N LYS A 152 40.37 -14.12 -20.41
CA LYS A 152 41.09 -15.35 -19.99
C LYS A 152 42.54 -15.25 -19.46
N LYS A 153 42.69 -15.57 -18.17
CA LYS A 153 43.78 -16.39 -17.58
C LYS A 153 43.30 -16.90 -16.21
N THR A 154 42.69 -18.08 -16.11
CA THR A 154 43.32 -19.33 -15.63
C THR A 154 44.58 -19.13 -14.78
N LYS A 155 44.47 -19.37 -13.47
CA LYS A 155 45.54 -19.97 -12.67
C LYS A 155 45.01 -21.29 -12.10
N LYS A 156 45.56 -22.38 -12.62
CA LYS A 156 45.54 -23.73 -12.03
C LYS A 156 46.96 -24.00 -11.55
N ALA A 157 47.09 -24.25 -10.25
CA ALA A 157 48.16 -25.00 -9.56
C ALA A 157 47.83 -24.88 -8.06
N SER A 158 47.90 -25.88 -7.19
CA SER A 158 48.18 -27.32 -7.28
C SER A 158 48.28 -27.80 -5.84
N SER A 159 47.62 -28.91 -5.48
CA SER A 159 48.03 -29.91 -4.47
C SER A 159 46.86 -30.88 -4.30
N ALA A 160 46.94 -32.11 -4.83
CA ALA A 160 47.45 -33.32 -4.13
C ALA A 160 46.47 -33.75 -3.01
N ALA A 161 45.99 -34.97 -2.86
CA ALA A 161 46.22 -36.26 -3.50
C ALA A 161 45.03 -37.19 -3.15
N VAL A 162 44.73 -38.12 -4.07
CA VAL A 162 44.43 -39.55 -3.87
C VAL A 162 43.80 -39.97 -2.52
N ASN A 163 42.56 -40.46 -2.53
CA ASN A 163 42.30 -41.91 -2.41
C ASN A 163 40.81 -42.25 -2.60
N ALA A 164 40.55 -43.19 -3.51
CA ALA A 164 39.34 -43.99 -3.56
C ALA A 164 39.79 -45.45 -3.56
N PRO A 165 39.25 -46.33 -2.70
CA PRO A 165 39.42 -47.75 -2.90
C PRO A 165 38.29 -48.30 -3.77
N ALA A 166 38.68 -48.94 -4.89
CA ALA A 166 37.99 -50.07 -5.49
C ALA A 166 37.74 -51.15 -4.41
N GLY A 167 36.62 -51.86 -4.34
CA GLY A 167 36.07 -52.77 -5.35
C GLY A 167 36.15 -54.21 -4.79
N LYS A 168 35.05 -54.99 -4.92
CA LYS A 168 34.86 -56.46 -4.82
C LYS A 168 33.35 -56.67 -4.64
N GLU A 169 32.61 -57.52 -5.33
CA GLU A 169 32.75 -58.49 -6.44
C GLU A 169 31.37 -58.55 -7.12
#